data_AF-A0A140LJA4-F1
#
_entry.id   AF-A0A140LJA4-F1
#
_cell.length_a   1.000
_cell.length_b   1.000
_cell.length_c   1.000
_cell.angle_alpha   90.00
_cell.angle_beta   90.00
_cell.angle_gamma   90.00
#
_symmetry.space_group_name_H-M   'P 1'
#
loop_
_entity.id
_entity.type
_entity.pdbx_description
1 polymer ?
#
loop_
_entity_poly.entity_id
_entity_poly.type
_entity_poly.pdbx_seq_one_letter_code
_entity_poly.pdbx_strand_id
1 'polypeptide(L)'
;MPVERMRMRPWLEEQINSNTIPGLKWLNKEKKIFQIPWMHAARHGWDVEKDAPLFRNWAIHTGKHQPGIDKPDPKTWKANFRCAMNSLPDIEEVKDRSIKKGNNAFRVYRMLP
;
A
#
# COMPACT_ATOMS: atom_id res chain seq x y z
N MET A 1 11.01 1.14 -26.82
CA MET A 1 9.62 0.74 -26.49
C MET A 1 9.33 1.17 -25.06
N PRO A 2 8.17 1.76 -24.74
CA PRO A 2 7.83 2.01 -23.34
C PRO A 2 7.76 0.67 -22.61
N VAL A 3 8.47 0.55 -21.49
CA VAL A 3 8.39 -0.62 -20.61
C VAL A 3 6.96 -0.70 -20.09
N GLU A 4 6.25 -1.79 -20.40
CA GLU A 4 4.90 -2.01 -19.88
C GLU A 4 4.98 -2.17 -18.36
N ARG A 5 4.45 -1.17 -17.63
CA ARG A 5 4.46 -1.18 -16.17
C ARG A 5 3.38 -2.10 -15.65
N MET A 6 3.73 -2.96 -14.69
CA MET A 6 2.78 -3.85 -14.03
C MET A 6 1.59 -3.07 -13.45
N ARG A 7 0.37 -3.57 -13.68
CA ARG A 7 -0.86 -3.01 -13.11
C ARG A 7 -0.88 -3.18 -11.59
N MET A 8 -1.74 -2.41 -10.92
CA MET A 8 -1.73 -2.33 -9.46
C MET A 8 -1.96 -3.66 -8.73
N ARG A 9 -2.95 -4.47 -9.13
CA ARG A 9 -3.26 -5.74 -8.46
C ARG A 9 -2.06 -6.71 -8.44
N PRO A 10 -1.46 -7.09 -9.59
CA PRO A 10 -0.29 -7.96 -9.57
C PRO A 10 0.92 -7.33 -8.87
N TRP A 11 1.12 -6.02 -9.01
CA TRP A 11 2.21 -5.31 -8.32
C TRP A 11 2.05 -5.39 -6.80
N LEU A 12 0.84 -5.18 -6.29
CA LEU A 12 0.55 -5.27 -4.86
C LEU A 12 0.73 -6.68 -4.33
N GLU A 13 0.32 -7.70 -5.11
CA GLU A 13 0.56 -9.10 -4.77
C GLU A 13 2.06 -9.41 -4.63
N GLU A 14 2.90 -8.90 -5.53
CA GLU A 14 4.37 -9.01 -5.39
C GLU A 14 4.89 -8.30 -4.13
N GLN A 15 4.40 -7.10 -3.83
CA GLN A 15 4.81 -6.38 -2.60
C GLN A 15 4.41 -7.13 -1.32
N ILE A 16 3.27 -7.81 -1.31
CA ILE A 16 2.85 -8.64 -0.17
C ILE A 16 3.70 -9.90 -0.08
N ASN A 17 3.98 -10.55 -1.21
CA ASN A 17 4.77 -11.78 -1.26
C ASN A 17 6.24 -11.57 -0.89
N SER A 18 6.79 -10.39 -1.15
CA SER A 18 8.19 -10.07 -0.82
C SER A 18 8.47 -10.04 0.68
N ASN A 19 7.44 -9.81 1.52
CA ASN A 19 7.56 -9.65 2.97
C ASN A 19 8.62 -8.61 3.41
N THR A 20 8.93 -7.62 2.56
CA THR A 20 9.94 -6.60 2.87
C THR A 20 9.39 -5.41 3.64
N ILE A 21 8.07 -5.19 3.60
CA ILE A 21 7.41 -4.07 4.27
C ILE A 21 6.75 -4.58 5.56
N PRO A 22 7.20 -4.12 6.75
CA PRO A 22 6.63 -4.55 8.02
C PRO A 22 5.12 -4.30 8.07
N GLY A 23 4.37 -5.34 8.42
CA GLY A 23 2.91 -5.29 8.55
C GLY A 23 2.13 -5.35 7.23
N LEU A 24 2.77 -5.33 6.06
CA LEU A 24 2.14 -5.71 4.80
C LEU A 24 2.25 -7.23 4.65
N LYS A 25 1.14 -7.94 4.80
CA LYS A 25 1.16 -9.42 4.82
C LYS A 25 -0.17 -10.05 4.45
N TRP A 26 -0.11 -11.28 3.96
CA TRP A 26 -1.27 -12.16 3.90
C TRP A 26 -1.78 -12.49 5.30
N LEU A 27 -3.08 -12.34 5.52
CA LEU A 27 -3.78 -12.91 6.66
C LEU A 27 -4.32 -14.30 6.32
N ASN A 28 -4.70 -14.51 5.07
CA ASN A 28 -5.05 -15.80 4.51
C ASN A 28 -4.74 -15.78 3.00
N LYS A 29 -3.67 -16.47 2.59
CA LYS A 29 -3.20 -16.47 1.19
C LYS A 29 -4.16 -17.21 0.25
N GLU A 30 -4.78 -18.29 0.70
CA GLU A 30 -5.76 -19.06 -0.08
C GLU A 30 -7.00 -18.23 -0.42
N LYS A 31 -7.51 -17.47 0.54
CA LYS A 31 -8.66 -16.58 0.38
C LYS A 31 -8.28 -15.19 -0.15
N LYS A 32 -7.00 -14.97 -0.46
CA LYS A 32 -6.41 -13.68 -0.88
C LYS A 32 -6.79 -12.51 0.04
N ILE A 33 -6.78 -12.76 1.36
CA ILE A 33 -7.03 -11.74 2.38
C ILE A 33 -5.68 -11.27 2.92
N PHE A 34 -5.47 -9.95 2.94
CA PHE A 34 -4.21 -9.33 3.35
C PHE A 34 -4.46 -8.04 4.13
N GLN A 35 -3.45 -7.60 4.87
CA GLN A 35 -3.47 -6.33 5.58
C GLN A 35 -2.44 -5.35 5.03
N ILE A 36 -2.74 -4.07 5.11
CA ILE A 36 -1.84 -2.95 4.78
C ILE A 36 -1.70 -2.04 6.01
N PRO A 37 -0.48 -1.70 6.47
CA PRO A 37 -0.25 -0.67 7.48
C PRO A 37 -0.84 0.67 7.05
N TRP A 38 -1.57 1.35 7.95
CA TRP A 38 -2.34 2.54 7.59
C TRP A 38 -2.26 3.67 8.63
N MET A 39 -1.13 3.79 9.33
CA MET A 39 -0.90 4.85 10.32
C MET A 39 -1.11 6.25 9.73
N HIS A 40 -1.66 7.16 10.54
CA HIS A 40 -1.92 8.54 10.14
C HIS A 40 -0.66 9.39 10.37
N ALA A 41 -0.26 10.19 9.37
CA ALA A 41 1.00 10.95 9.41
C ALA A 41 1.10 11.96 10.58
N ALA A 42 -0.04 12.46 11.07
CA ALA A 42 -0.09 13.34 12.24
C ALA A 42 0.08 12.62 13.61
N ARG A 43 0.32 11.30 13.63
CA ARG A 43 0.54 10.55 14.88
C ARG A 43 1.98 10.72 15.35
N HIS A 44 2.16 10.83 16.66
CA HIS A 44 3.50 10.86 17.26
C HIS A 44 4.28 9.58 16.91
N GLY A 45 5.53 9.74 16.49
CA GLY A 45 6.39 8.63 16.09
C GLY A 45 6.17 8.10 14.67
N TRP A 46 5.32 8.75 13.86
CA TRP A 46 5.21 8.46 12.44
C TRP A 46 6.50 8.86 11.71
N ASP A 47 6.99 7.97 10.85
CA ASP A 47 8.23 8.15 10.10
C ASP A 47 8.06 7.73 8.63
N VAL A 48 8.62 8.50 7.70
CA VAL A 48 8.41 8.26 6.27
C VAL A 48 9.02 6.94 5.80
N GLU A 49 10.19 6.55 6.31
CA GLU A 49 10.88 5.33 5.90
C GLU A 49 10.21 4.09 6.50
N LYS A 50 9.62 4.20 7.69
CA LYS A 50 8.91 3.11 8.36
C LYS A 50 7.46 2.96 7.91
N ASP A 51 6.73 4.06 7.76
CA ASP A 51 5.27 4.07 7.62
C ASP A 51 4.75 4.39 6.22
N ALA A 52 5.61 4.88 5.32
CA ALA A 52 5.26 5.12 3.92
C ALA A 52 5.90 4.21 2.85
N PRO A 53 6.66 3.13 3.14
CA PRO A 53 7.42 2.42 2.10
C PRO A 53 6.52 1.82 1.00
N LEU A 54 5.34 1.29 1.34
CA LEU A 54 4.41 0.79 0.31
C LEU A 54 3.95 1.91 -0.64
N PHE A 55 3.56 3.05 -0.09
CA PHE A 55 3.05 4.18 -0.87
C PHE A 55 4.17 4.80 -1.72
N ARG A 56 5.37 4.92 -1.15
CA ARG A 56 6.58 5.35 -1.85
C ARG A 56 6.91 4.41 -3.02
N ASN A 57 6.93 3.10 -2.79
CA ASN A 57 7.23 2.12 -3.83
C ASN A 57 6.23 2.20 -4.98
N TRP A 58 4.95 2.43 -4.70
CA TRP A 58 3.95 2.64 -5.74
C TRP A 58 4.18 3.92 -6.54
N ALA A 59 4.55 5.02 -5.86
CA ALA A 59 4.88 6.27 -6.53
C ALA A 59 6.11 6.13 -7.44
N ILE A 60 7.13 5.39 -7.00
CA ILE A 60 8.32 5.07 -7.80
C ILE A 60 7.92 4.22 -9.01
N HIS A 61 7.18 3.13 -8.78
CA HIS A 61 6.72 2.22 -9.82
C HIS A 61 5.93 2.92 -10.93
N THR A 62 5.06 3.86 -10.55
CA THR A 62 4.25 4.66 -11.49
C THR A 62 5.01 5.85 -12.10
N GLY A 63 6.26 6.09 -11.69
CA GLY A 63 7.07 7.23 -12.11
C GLY A 63 6.55 8.58 -11.59
N LYS A 64 5.71 8.58 -10.55
CA LYS A 64 5.22 9.78 -9.85
C LYS A 64 6.20 10.30 -8.79
N HIS A 65 7.26 9.54 -8.51
CA HIS A 65 8.35 9.94 -7.64
C HIS A 65 9.68 9.34 -8.14
N GLN A 66 10.69 10.18 -8.31
CA GLN A 66 12.05 9.80 -8.68
C GLN A 66 12.97 10.02 -7.46
N PRO A 67 13.46 8.95 -6.83
CA PRO A 67 14.38 9.06 -5.70
C PRO A 67 15.63 9.86 -6.05
N GLY A 68 16.06 10.75 -5.15
CA GLY A 68 17.23 11.62 -5.35
C GLY A 68 16.98 12.85 -6.23
N ILE A 69 15.84 12.92 -6.92
CA ILE A 69 15.43 14.09 -7.74
C ILE A 69 14.26 14.81 -7.06
N ASP A 70 13.19 14.08 -6.78
CA ASP A 70 11.98 14.64 -6.20
C ASP A 70 12.04 14.65 -4.67
N LYS A 71 11.46 15.68 -4.04
CA LYS A 71 11.28 15.71 -2.58
C LYS A 71 10.24 14.67 -2.14
N PRO A 72 10.42 13.97 -1.00
CA PRO A 72 9.42 13.07 -0.46
C PRO A 72 8.06 13.75 -0.20
N ASP A 73 6.97 13.15 -0.69
CA ASP A 73 5.60 13.58 -0.43
C ASP A 73 4.70 12.38 -0.07
N PRO A 74 4.80 11.88 1.18
CA PRO A 74 4.05 10.70 1.63
C PRO A 74 2.54 10.91 1.63
N LYS A 75 2.07 12.16 1.74
CA LYS A 75 0.64 12.49 1.67
C LYS A 75 0.10 12.20 0.27
N THR A 76 0.79 12.69 -0.76
CA THR A 76 0.42 12.47 -2.16
C THR A 76 0.55 11.01 -2.56
N TRP A 77 1.63 10.33 -2.14
CA TRP A 77 1.81 8.90 -2.41
C TRP A 77 0.66 8.05 -1.86
N LYS A 78 0.29 8.28 -0.59
CA LYS A 78 -0.80 7.55 0.07
C LYS A 78 -2.16 7.85 -0.57
N ALA A 79 -2.41 9.11 -0.98
CA ALA A 79 -3.63 9.48 -1.66
C ALA A 79 -3.76 8.79 -3.03
N ASN A 80 -2.71 8.82 -3.84
CA ASN A 80 -2.68 8.19 -5.16
C ASN A 80 -2.82 6.67 -5.08
N PHE A 81 -2.11 6.02 -4.14
CA PHE A 81 -2.24 4.59 -3.88
C PHE A 81 -3.68 4.22 -3.53
N ARG A 82 -4.32 4.97 -2.63
CA ARG A 82 -5.72 4.74 -2.24
C ARG A 82 -6.67 4.87 -3.43
N CYS A 83 -6.50 5.90 -4.26
CA CYS A 83 -7.33 6.07 -5.46
C CYS A 83 -7.17 4.90 -6.43
N ALA A 84 -5.94 4.44 -6.66
CA ALA A 84 -5.68 3.30 -7.52
C ALA A 84 -6.29 2.00 -6.94
N MET A 85 -6.15 1.73 -5.63
CA MET A 85 -6.83 0.60 -4.96
C MET A 85 -8.34 0.65 -5.15
N ASN A 86 -8.95 1.81 -4.90
CA ASN A 86 -10.39 1.99 -4.99
C ASN A 86 -10.93 1.89 -6.42
N SER A 87 -10.07 2.00 -7.43
CA SER A 87 -10.45 1.85 -8.83
C SER A 87 -10.49 0.39 -9.31
N LEU A 88 -9.95 -0.53 -8.51
CA LEU A 88 -9.93 -1.96 -8.81
C LEU A 88 -11.27 -2.60 -8.46
N PRO A 89 -12.03 -3.16 -9.43
CA PRO A 89 -13.32 -3.78 -9.15
C PRO A 89 -13.18 -5.12 -8.40
N ASP A 90 -11.98 -5.67 -8.37
CA ASP A 90 -11.60 -6.98 -7.87
C ASP A 90 -10.81 -6.90 -6.55
N ILE A 91 -10.83 -5.74 -5.89
CA ILE A 91 -10.31 -5.56 -4.53
C ILE A 91 -11.36 -4.87 -3.66
N GLU A 92 -11.66 -5.46 -2.50
CA GLU A 92 -12.59 -4.90 -1.52
C GLU A 92 -11.93 -4.72 -0.14
N GLU A 93 -12.34 -3.68 0.61
CA GLU A 93 -11.93 -3.50 2.01
C GLU A 93 -12.84 -4.32 2.95
N VAL A 94 -12.24 -5.20 3.74
CA VAL A 94 -12.92 -6.00 4.77
C VAL A 94 -12.98 -5.18 6.07
N LYS A 95 -13.91 -4.22 6.11
CA LYS A 95 -13.93 -3.13 7.12
C LYS A 95 -14.05 -3.60 8.56
N ASP A 96 -14.76 -4.71 8.80
CA ASP A 96 -14.96 -5.33 10.12
C ASP A 96 -13.66 -5.87 10.72
N ARG A 97 -12.65 -6.13 9.89
CA ARG A 97 -11.33 -6.63 10.33
C ARG A 97 -10.25 -5.54 10.38
N SER A 98 -10.57 -4.31 9.98
CA SER A 98 -9.62 -3.18 9.93
C SER A 98 -9.53 -2.45 11.27
N ILE A 99 -8.31 -2.14 11.72
CA ILE A 99 -8.06 -1.28 12.89
C ILE A 99 -7.64 0.11 12.42
N LYS A 100 -8.53 1.10 12.58
CA LYS A 100 -8.33 2.46 12.03
C LYS A 100 -7.60 3.44 12.96
N LYS A 101 -7.33 3.05 14.22
CA LYS A 101 -6.78 3.92 15.26
C LYS A 101 -5.56 3.28 15.92
N GLY A 102 -4.71 4.11 16.51
CA GLY A 102 -3.50 3.68 17.21
C GLY A 102 -2.27 3.61 16.30
N ASN A 103 -1.12 3.29 16.91
CA ASN A 103 0.18 3.24 16.23
C ASN A 103 0.33 2.01 15.33
N ASN A 104 -0.48 0.97 15.55
CA ASN A 104 -0.52 -0.23 14.73
C ASN A 104 -1.77 -0.27 13.84
N ALA A 105 -2.26 0.89 13.39
CA ALA A 105 -3.44 0.95 12.53
C ALA A 105 -3.18 0.23 11.19
N PHE A 106 -4.13 -0.59 10.75
CA PHE A 106 -4.07 -1.30 9.48
C PHE A 106 -5.46 -1.42 8.84
N ARG A 107 -5.48 -1.65 7.53
CA ARG A 107 -6.67 -1.98 6.77
C ARG A 107 -6.57 -3.38 6.20
N VAL A 108 -7.67 -4.13 6.25
CA VAL A 108 -7.76 -5.47 5.66
C VAL A 108 -8.48 -5.37 4.32
N TYR A 109 -7.93 -6.07 3.34
CA TYR A 109 -8.47 -6.15 1.99
C TYR A 109 -8.56 -7.61 1.54
N ARG A 110 -9.39 -7.84 0.53
CA ARG A 110 -9.52 -9.13 -0.15
C ARG A 110 -9.44 -8.91 -1.66
N MET A 111 -8.63 -9.73 -2.34
CA MET A 111 -8.70 -9.82 -3.81
C MET A 111 -9.78 -10.84 -4.20
N LEU A 112 -10.72 -10.42 -5.03
CA LEU A 112 -11.78 -11.27 -5.57
C LEU A 112 -11.24 -12.09 -6.75
N PRO A 113 -11.81 -13.28 -7.04
CA PRO A 113 -11.43 -14.08 -8.21
C PRO A 113 -11.39 -13.27 -9.50
#